data_AF-A0A485AS04-F1
#
_entry.id   AF-A0A485AS04-F1
#
_cell.length_a   1.000
_cell.length_b   1.000
_cell.length_c   1.000
_cell.angle_alpha   90.00
_cell.angle_beta   90.00
_cell.angle_gamma   90.00
#
_symmetry.space_group_name_H-M   'P 1'
#
loop_
_entity.id
_entity.type
_entity.pdbx_description
1 polymer ?
#
loop_
_entity_poly.entity_id
_entity_poly.type
_entity_poly.pdbx_seq_one_letter_code
_entity_poly.pdbx_strand_id
1 'polypeptide(L)'
;MTGRARTWLLAFGETVLTGEQQAQLETLLSRRQRGEPIAHLVGEREFWSLPLLVSPATLIPRPDTECLVEQALARLPATPCRILDLGTGTGAIALALASERARTVR
;
A
#
# COMPACT_ATOMS: atom_id res chain seq x y z
N MET A 1 -1.76 -9.60 -13.03
CA MET A 1 -1.71 -10.56 -14.15
C MET A 1 -1.58 -9.88 -15.52
N THR A 2 -2.42 -8.93 -15.90
CA THR A 2 -2.32 -8.30 -17.24
C THR A 2 -1.23 -7.23 -17.36
N GLY A 3 -0.80 -6.64 -16.24
CA GLY A 3 0.17 -5.54 -16.22
C GLY A 3 -0.34 -4.24 -16.84
N ARG A 4 -1.66 -4.14 -17.09
CA ARG A 4 -2.30 -2.97 -17.72
C ARG A 4 -2.95 -2.08 -16.68
N ALA A 5 -2.94 -0.78 -16.94
CA ALA A 5 -3.65 0.19 -16.12
C ALA A 5 -5.17 0.03 -16.24
N ARG A 6 -5.90 0.50 -15.22
CA ARG A 6 -7.37 0.45 -15.18
C ARG A 6 -8.03 1.07 -16.41
N THR A 7 -7.54 2.22 -16.87
CA THR A 7 -8.07 2.93 -18.05
C THR A 7 -7.95 2.10 -19.32
N TRP A 8 -6.83 1.38 -19.48
CA TRP A 8 -6.63 0.47 -20.62
C TRP A 8 -7.62 -0.69 -20.60
N LEU A 9 -7.85 -1.30 -19.43
CA LEU A 9 -8.83 -2.39 -19.28
C LEU A 9 -10.26 -1.96 -19.62
N LEU A 10 -10.62 -0.70 -19.33
CA LEU A 10 -11.92 -0.14 -19.67
C LEU A 10 -12.07 0.19 -21.16
N ALA A 11 -10.99 0.65 -21.80
CA ALA A 11 -10.99 1.06 -23.19
C ALA A 11 -10.88 -0.11 -24.19
N PHE A 12 -10.25 -1.22 -23.78
CA PHE A 12 -9.93 -2.37 -24.64
C PHE A 12 -10.46 -3.68 -24.05
N GLY A 13 -11.75 -3.69 -23.68
CA GLY A 13 -12.41 -4.83 -23.03
C GLY A 13 -12.55 -6.08 -23.92
N GLU A 14 -12.38 -5.93 -25.22
CA GLU A 14 -12.32 -7.00 -26.22
C GLU A 14 -11.01 -7.79 -26.20
N THR A 15 -10.01 -7.33 -25.44
CA THR A 15 -8.72 -8.01 -25.35
C THR A 15 -8.87 -9.37 -24.68
N VAL A 16 -8.50 -10.42 -25.40
CA VAL A 16 -8.48 -11.79 -24.89
C VAL A 16 -7.24 -12.04 -24.03
N LEU A 17 -7.43 -12.69 -22.87
CA LEU A 17 -6.34 -13.10 -22.00
C LEU A 17 -5.57 -14.29 -22.59
N THR A 18 -4.27 -14.36 -22.33
CA THR A 18 -3.52 -15.60 -22.58
C THR A 18 -3.96 -16.70 -21.61
N GLY A 19 -3.73 -17.97 -21.95
CA GLY A 19 -4.03 -19.08 -21.03
C GLY A 19 -3.32 -18.96 -19.67
N GLU A 20 -2.10 -18.43 -19.65
CA GLU A 20 -1.37 -18.14 -18.42
C GLU A 20 -2.05 -17.04 -17.59
N GLN A 21 -2.44 -15.93 -18.23
CA GLN A 21 -3.12 -14.82 -17.55
C GLN A 21 -4.48 -15.25 -16.98
N GLN A 22 -5.19 -16.13 -17.70
CA GLN A 22 -6.44 -16.71 -17.24
C GLN A 22 -6.22 -17.59 -16.00
N ALA A 23 -5.26 -18.50 -16.04
CA ALA A 23 -4.92 -19.36 -14.88
C ALA A 23 -4.49 -18.54 -13.65
N GLN A 24 -3.71 -17.47 -13.85
CA GLN A 24 -3.34 -16.54 -12.78
C GLN A 24 -4.57 -15.82 -12.19
N LEU A 25 -5.48 -15.34 -13.04
CA LEU A 25 -6.71 -14.68 -12.60
C LEU A 25 -7.60 -15.64 -11.80
N GLU A 26 -7.81 -16.87 -12.28
CA GLU A 26 -8.60 -17.89 -11.58
C GLU A 26 -8.04 -18.21 -10.19
N THR A 27 -6.71 -18.30 -10.07
CA THR A 27 -6.03 -18.50 -8.78
C THR A 27 -6.30 -17.35 -7.80
N LEU A 28 -6.17 -16.09 -8.27
CA LEU A 28 -6.43 -14.91 -7.45
C LEU A 28 -7.92 -14.79 -7.08
N LEU A 29 -8.83 -15.13 -7.98
CA LEU A 29 -10.27 -15.14 -7.72
C LEU A 29 -10.65 -16.17 -6.66
N SER A 30 -10.13 -17.40 -6.76
CA SER A 30 -10.38 -18.45 -5.75
C SER A 30 -9.92 -18.00 -4.37
N ARG A 31 -8.72 -17.41 -4.28
CA ARG A 31 -8.21 -16.81 -3.04
C ARG A 31 -9.13 -15.70 -2.51
N ARG A 32 -9.58 -14.79 -3.38
CA ARG A 32 -10.48 -13.70 -3.00
C ARG A 32 -11.84 -14.20 -2.50
N GLN A 33 -12.40 -15.21 -3.15
CA GLN A 33 -13.69 -15.83 -2.76
C GLN A 33 -13.64 -16.41 -1.35
N ARG A 34 -12.46 -16.89 -0.89
CA ARG A 34 -12.24 -17.35 0.49
C ARG A 34 -12.06 -16.21 1.51
N GLY A 35 -12.24 -14.96 1.10
CA GLY A 35 -12.16 -13.79 1.97
C GLY A 35 -10.76 -13.18 2.08
N GLU A 36 -9.77 -13.66 1.33
CA GLU A 36 -8.42 -13.08 1.37
C GLU A 36 -8.46 -11.59 0.97
N PRO A 37 -7.80 -10.68 1.73
CA PRO A 37 -7.80 -9.26 1.42
C PRO A 37 -7.13 -8.96 0.07
N ILE A 38 -7.72 -8.04 -0.72
CA ILE A 38 -7.16 -7.63 -2.03
C ILE A 38 -5.70 -7.19 -1.92
N ALA A 39 -5.34 -6.44 -0.87
CA ALA A 39 -3.97 -5.97 -0.69
C ALA A 39 -2.96 -7.12 -0.58
N HIS A 40 -3.34 -8.28 -0.02
CA HIS A 40 -2.47 -9.47 0.02
C HIS A 40 -2.42 -10.22 -1.32
N LEU A 41 -3.46 -10.09 -2.16
CA LEU A 41 -3.46 -10.66 -3.51
C LEU A 41 -2.56 -9.86 -4.45
N VAL A 42 -2.57 -8.54 -4.32
CA VAL A 42 -1.73 -7.62 -5.11
C VAL A 42 -0.32 -7.51 -4.50
N GLY A 43 -0.18 -7.67 -3.19
CA GLY A 43 1.09 -7.61 -2.45
C GLY A 43 1.47 -6.20 -1.99
N GLU A 44 0.63 -5.19 -2.25
CA GLU A 44 0.91 -3.79 -1.93
C GLU A 44 -0.34 -3.05 -1.42
N ARG A 45 -0.07 -1.97 -0.69
CA ARG A 45 -1.06 -1.00 -0.21
C ARG A 45 -0.42 0.39 -0.21
N GLU A 46 -1.06 1.35 -0.87
CA GLU A 46 -0.68 2.75 -0.73
C GLU A 46 -1.04 3.28 0.66
N PHE A 47 -0.13 4.03 1.26
CA PHE A 47 -0.31 4.78 2.50
C PHE A 47 0.53 6.05 2.44
N TRP A 48 -0.06 7.22 2.68
CA TRP A 48 0.65 8.51 2.59
C TRP A 48 1.34 8.74 1.23
N SER A 49 0.68 8.34 0.14
CA SER A 49 1.24 8.32 -1.24
C SER A 49 2.49 7.43 -1.42
N LEU A 50 2.83 6.59 -0.43
CA LEU A 50 3.92 5.62 -0.51
C LEU A 50 3.35 4.23 -0.85
N PRO A 51 3.83 3.56 -1.90
CA PRO A 51 3.50 2.17 -2.15
C PRO A 51 4.24 1.28 -1.14
N LEU A 52 3.50 0.61 -0.24
CA LEU A 52 4.08 -0.27 0.77
C LEU A 52 3.78 -1.74 0.44
N LEU A 53 4.80 -2.59 0.52
CA LEU A 53 4.61 -4.03 0.42
C LEU A 53 3.84 -4.52 1.66
N VAL A 54 2.85 -5.38 1.43
CA VAL A 54 2.05 -5.98 2.50
C VAL A 54 2.06 -7.50 2.39
N SER A 55 1.98 -8.14 3.55
CA SER A 55 1.86 -9.59 3.65
C SER A 55 0.96 -9.96 4.83
N PRO A 56 0.48 -11.21 4.91
CA PRO A 56 -0.28 -11.68 6.06
C PRO A 56 0.46 -11.59 7.41
N ALA A 57 1.77 -11.36 7.42
CA ALA A 57 2.56 -11.23 8.65
C ALA A 57 2.32 -9.90 9.39
N THR A 58 1.70 -8.91 8.75
CA THR A 58 1.50 -7.57 9.31
C THR A 58 0.11 -7.03 8.97
N LEU A 59 -0.37 -6.06 9.75
CA LEU A 59 -1.63 -5.38 9.45
C LEU A 59 -1.52 -4.58 8.14
N ILE A 60 -2.56 -4.64 7.30
CA ILE A 60 -2.66 -3.79 6.10
C ILE A 60 -2.87 -2.33 6.53
N PRO A 61 -2.03 -1.37 6.08
CA PRO A 61 -2.18 0.05 6.41
C PRO A 61 -3.58 0.58 6.10
N ARG A 62 -4.17 1.25 7.08
CA ARG A 62 -5.53 1.79 7.01
C ARG A 62 -5.48 3.29 6.71
N PRO A 63 -6.39 3.83 5.88
CA PRO A 63 -6.47 5.27 5.64
C PRO A 63 -6.60 6.09 6.93
N ASP A 64 -7.38 5.61 7.90
CA ASP A 64 -7.57 6.30 9.18
C ASP A 64 -6.25 6.46 9.98
N THR A 65 -5.25 5.61 9.73
CA THR A 65 -3.92 5.73 10.36
C THR A 65 -3.13 6.93 9.82
N GLU A 66 -3.50 7.51 8.68
CA GLU A 66 -2.89 8.74 8.15
C GLU A 66 -3.16 9.94 9.06
N CYS A 67 -4.31 9.98 9.75
CA CYS A 67 -4.59 11.00 10.75
C CYS A 67 -3.56 11.00 11.89
N LEU A 68 -3.06 9.83 12.29
CA LEU A 68 -2.00 9.76 13.31
C LEU A 68 -0.68 10.37 12.80
N VAL A 69 -0.36 10.20 11.52
CA VAL A 69 0.82 10.83 10.89
C VAL A 69 0.65 12.35 10.88
N GLU A 70 -0.50 12.87 10.45
CA GLU A 70 -0.82 14.31 10.47
C GLU A 70 -0.64 14.90 11.87
N GLN A 71 -1.25 14.26 12.87
CA GLN A 71 -1.22 14.72 14.25
C GLN A 71 0.20 14.66 14.84
N ALA A 72 1.00 13.65 14.46
CA ALA A 72 2.39 13.57 14.86
C ALA A 72 3.21 14.72 14.24
N LEU A 73 3.09 14.97 12.94
CA LEU A 73 3.80 16.05 12.25
C LEU A 73 3.49 17.42 12.85
N ALA A 74 2.25 17.68 13.23
CA ALA A 74 1.84 18.93 13.87
C ALA A 74 2.46 19.17 15.26
N ARG A 75 2.90 18.11 15.95
CA ARG A 75 3.45 18.17 17.32
C ARG A 75 4.96 18.05 17.38
N LEU A 76 5.56 17.49 16.33
CA LEU A 76 6.98 17.29 16.26
C LEU A 76 7.73 18.63 16.12
N PRO A 77 8.90 18.81 16.74
CA PRO A 77 9.65 20.05 16.65
C PRO A 77 10.13 20.30 15.21
N ALA A 78 10.36 21.56 14.84
CA ALA A 78 10.95 21.89 13.53
C ALA A 78 12.42 21.46 13.42
N THR A 79 13.11 21.28 14.54
CA THR A 79 14.49 20.82 14.59
C THR A 79 14.59 19.29 14.44
N PRO A 80 15.76 18.77 14.01
CA PRO A 80 16.00 17.34 13.97
C PRO A 80 15.74 16.68 15.33
N CYS A 81 15.00 15.57 15.32
CA CYS A 81 14.68 14.81 16.52
C CYS A 81 14.64 13.31 16.21
N ARG A 82 14.68 12.48 17.26
CA ARG A 82 14.54 11.03 17.14
C ARG A 82 13.09 10.64 17.40
N ILE A 83 12.56 9.72 16.60
CA ILE A 83 11.19 9.21 16.68
C ILE A 83 11.24 7.69 16.84
N LEU A 84 10.33 7.13 17.63
CA LEU A 84 10.15 5.69 17.81
C LEU A 84 8.72 5.31 17.41
N ASP A 85 8.59 4.34 16.51
CA ASP A 85 7.30 3.76 16.10
C ASP A 85 7.20 2.33 16.67
N LEU A 86 6.30 2.13 17.63
CA LEU A 86 6.12 0.86 18.33
C LEU A 86 5.08 0.01 17.60
N GLY A 87 5.48 -1.20 17.22
CA GLY A 87 4.61 -2.07 16.42
C GLY A 87 4.46 -1.60 14.98
N THR A 88 5.56 -1.13 14.38
CA THR A 88 5.60 -0.47 13.06
C THR A 88 4.96 -1.27 11.91
N GLY A 89 4.83 -2.60 12.06
CA GLY A 89 4.18 -3.46 11.07
C GLY A 89 4.88 -3.34 9.72
N THR A 90 4.17 -2.83 8.72
CA THR A 90 4.71 -2.56 7.37
C THR A 90 5.67 -1.37 7.31
N GLY A 91 5.87 -0.64 8.41
CA GLY A 91 6.63 0.60 8.44
C GLY A 91 5.81 1.85 8.10
N ALA A 92 4.47 1.75 7.99
CA ALA A 92 3.63 2.79 7.41
C ALA A 92 3.83 4.17 8.03
N ILE A 93 3.73 4.27 9.37
CA ILE A 93 3.88 5.53 10.09
C ILE A 93 5.32 6.03 10.03
N ALA A 94 6.29 5.17 10.35
CA ALA A 94 7.71 5.52 10.33
C ALA A 94 8.18 6.04 8.96
N LEU A 95 7.80 5.37 7.87
CA LEU A 95 8.16 5.75 6.50
C LEU A 95 7.49 7.06 6.08
N ALA A 96 6.22 7.26 6.43
CA ALA A 96 5.51 8.51 6.16
C ALA A 96 6.18 9.70 6.87
N LEU A 97 6.48 9.56 8.17
CA LEU A 97 7.19 10.58 8.95
C LEU A 97 8.59 10.85 8.39
N ALA A 98 9.35 9.82 8.03
CA ALA A 98 10.68 9.98 7.43
C ALA A 98 10.62 10.74 6.09
N SER A 99 9.64 10.41 5.24
CA SER A 99 9.42 11.06 3.94
C SER A 99 9.16 12.56 4.07
N GLU A 100 8.27 12.96 4.98
CA GLU A 100 7.94 14.38 5.20
C GLU A 100 9.12 15.15 5.82
N ARG A 101 9.79 14.55 6.81
CA ARG A 101 10.87 15.23 7.55
C ARG A 101 12.14 15.36 6.71
N ALA A 102 12.40 14.45 5.79
CA ALA A 102 13.51 14.57 4.83
C ALA A 102 13.31 15.74 3.84
N ARG A 103 12.06 16.10 3.53
CA ARG A 103 11.75 17.24 2.64
C ARG A 103 11.97 18.59 3.32
N THR A 104 11.79 18.67 4.64
CA THR A 104 11.89 19.93 5.40
C THR A 104 13.33 20.35 5.72
N VAL A 105 14.31 19.43 5.69
CA VAL A 105 15.73 19.72 5.99
C VAL A 105 16.50 20.19 4.74
N ARG A 106 15.98 21.18 4.02
CA ARG A 106 16.71 21.91 2.97
C ARG A 106 16.92 23.36 3.35
#